data_AF-A0A846XUL2-F1
#
_entry.id   AF-A0A846XUL2-F1
#
_cell.length_a   1.000
_cell.length_b   1.000
_cell.length_c   1.000
_cell.angle_alpha   90.00
_cell.angle_beta   90.00
_cell.angle_gamma   90.00
#
_symmetry.space_group_name_H-M   'P 1'
#
loop_
_entity.id
_entity.type
_entity.pdbx_description
1 polymer ?
#
loop_
_entity_poly.entity_id
_entity_poly.type
_entity_poly.pdbx_seq_one_letter_code
_entity_poly.pdbx_strand_id
1 'polypeptide(L)'
;MRRTVVALALTFAAGTLGAGTALAAPDAPGSPESCPALPTDRVNEAVGQLPQAFPDVPWQVTGNGSSIDCALNWVRVDPEGATGSSPTHILLFDHAKYGGTATEKPTAFTSVVGSEAPGQITVSFRWLNPGDPNANPTGRADVRYELSPQAPPHAIDPIPEQVIH
;
A
#
# COMPACT_ATOMS: atom_id res chain seq x y z
N MET A 1 -9.05 44.51 -30.08
CA MET A 1 -7.99 45.37 -29.51
C MET A 1 -6.74 44.50 -29.36
N ARG A 2 -5.70 44.82 -30.14
CA ARG A 2 -4.38 44.16 -30.16
C ARG A 2 -3.52 44.66 -29.01
N ARG A 3 -2.66 43.80 -28.43
CA ARG A 3 -1.33 44.13 -27.87
C ARG A 3 -0.64 42.83 -27.43
N THR A 4 0.06 42.15 -28.33
CA THR A 4 1.52 42.25 -28.65
C THR A 4 2.39 41.33 -27.79
N VAL A 5 2.75 40.20 -28.41
CA VAL A 5 3.88 39.32 -28.06
C VAL A 5 5.17 40.06 -28.40
N VAL A 6 6.14 40.10 -27.47
CA VAL A 6 7.51 40.57 -27.74
C VAL A 6 8.43 39.38 -27.60
N ALA A 7 8.86 38.84 -28.74
CA ALA A 7 9.98 37.95 -28.87
C ALA A 7 11.26 38.80 -28.90
N LEU A 8 12.22 38.48 -28.03
CA LEU A 8 13.57 39.06 -28.10
C LEU A 8 14.54 37.92 -28.41
N ALA A 9 14.98 37.86 -29.66
CA ALA A 9 16.10 37.04 -30.10
C ALA A 9 17.39 37.83 -29.91
N LEU A 10 18.39 37.23 -29.26
CA LEU A 10 19.77 37.72 -29.22
C LEU A 10 20.69 36.54 -29.52
N THR A 11 21.37 36.64 -30.65
CA THR A 11 22.42 35.74 -31.14
C THR A 11 23.81 36.21 -30.68
N PHE A 12 24.76 35.26 -30.77
CA PHE A 12 26.23 35.33 -30.71
C PHE A 12 26.90 35.09 -29.34
N ALA A 13 27.62 33.97 -29.21
CA ALA A 13 29.06 33.90 -29.50
C ALA A 13 29.61 32.47 -29.26
N ALA A 14 30.45 31.98 -30.17
CA ALA A 14 31.27 30.79 -30.00
C ALA A 14 32.60 31.15 -29.30
N GLY A 15 33.05 30.33 -28.35
CA GLY A 15 34.31 30.54 -27.63
C GLY A 15 34.79 29.32 -26.82
N THR A 16 35.75 28.60 -27.39
CA THR A 16 36.90 27.87 -26.81
C THR A 16 36.76 26.91 -25.61
N LEU A 17 37.33 25.73 -25.84
CA LEU A 17 37.73 24.66 -24.92
C LEU A 17 38.45 25.16 -23.66
N GLY A 18 37.92 24.78 -22.49
CA GLY A 18 38.63 24.76 -21.21
C GLY A 18 38.43 23.41 -20.55
N ALA A 19 39.50 22.64 -20.38
CA ALA A 19 39.52 21.39 -19.64
C ALA A 19 39.28 21.67 -18.14
N GLY A 20 38.03 21.54 -17.70
CA GLY A 20 37.70 21.50 -16.28
C GLY A 20 37.77 20.06 -15.79
N THR A 21 38.72 19.74 -14.92
CA THR A 21 38.67 18.51 -14.13
C THR A 21 37.37 18.50 -13.34
N ALA A 22 36.44 17.64 -13.73
CA ALA A 22 35.24 17.34 -12.96
C ALA A 22 35.69 16.75 -11.61
N LEU A 23 35.77 17.60 -10.60
CA LEU A 23 35.78 17.16 -9.22
C LEU A 23 34.46 16.43 -9.02
N ALA A 24 34.51 15.11 -8.88
CA ALA A 24 33.38 14.31 -8.46
C ALA A 24 32.78 15.00 -7.22
N ALA A 25 31.50 15.38 -7.31
CA ALA A 25 30.77 15.80 -6.13
C ALA A 25 30.86 14.65 -5.11
N PRO A 26 31.09 14.93 -3.82
CA PRO A 26 30.95 13.89 -2.80
C PRO A 26 29.54 13.30 -2.94
N ASP A 27 29.46 11.97 -2.97
CA ASP A 27 28.20 11.24 -3.03
C ASP A 27 27.23 11.87 -2.04
N ALA A 28 26.11 12.37 -2.56
CA ALA A 28 24.99 12.74 -1.72
C ALA A 28 24.62 11.49 -0.90
N PRO A 29 24.38 11.60 0.42
CA PRO A 29 23.89 10.47 1.19
C PRO A 29 22.65 9.92 0.48
N GLY A 30 22.68 8.61 0.23
CA GLY A 30 21.66 7.90 -0.53
C GLY A 30 20.27 8.28 -0.05
N SER A 31 19.34 8.42 -1.01
CA SER A 31 17.91 8.48 -0.70
C SER A 31 17.56 7.33 0.25
N PRO A 32 16.63 7.52 1.21
CA PRO A 32 16.29 6.47 2.17
C PRO A 32 16.01 5.18 1.40
N GLU A 33 16.73 4.12 1.79
CA GLU A 33 16.56 2.80 1.23
C GLU A 33 15.08 2.43 1.40
N SER A 34 14.38 2.22 0.28
CA SER A 34 13.01 1.69 0.28
C SER A 34 12.94 0.46 1.18
N CYS A 35 11.85 0.30 1.93
CA CYS A 35 11.67 -0.86 2.81
C CYS A 35 11.97 -2.18 2.08
N PRO A 36 12.67 -3.13 2.73
CA PRO A 36 12.92 -4.43 2.12
C PRO A 36 11.62 -5.13 1.76
N ALA A 37 11.59 -5.77 0.59
CA ALA A 37 10.45 -6.58 0.19
C ALA A 37 10.29 -7.80 1.10
N LEU A 38 9.05 -8.21 1.36
CA LEU A 38 8.77 -9.48 2.03
C LEU A 38 9.29 -10.66 1.19
N PRO A 39 9.94 -11.66 1.82
CA PRO A 39 10.34 -12.87 1.10
C PRO A 39 9.14 -13.59 0.51
N THR A 40 9.20 -13.94 -0.78
CA THR A 40 8.08 -14.55 -1.52
C THR A 40 7.60 -15.85 -0.91
N ASP A 41 8.50 -16.66 -0.35
CA ASP A 41 8.18 -17.90 0.36
C ASP A 41 7.30 -17.65 1.59
N ARG A 42 7.58 -16.57 2.34
CA ARG A 42 6.76 -16.16 3.51
C ARG A 42 5.38 -15.67 3.10
N VAL A 43 5.30 -14.93 2.00
CA VAL A 43 4.01 -14.49 1.45
C VAL A 43 3.20 -15.70 0.98
N ASN A 44 3.81 -16.61 0.22
CA ASN A 44 3.14 -17.82 -0.28
C ASN A 44 2.69 -18.74 0.86
N GLU A 45 3.51 -18.93 1.90
CA GLU A 45 3.15 -19.70 3.10
C GLU A 45 1.93 -19.09 3.78
N ALA A 46 1.90 -17.77 3.97
CA ALA A 46 0.78 -17.09 4.60
C ALA A 46 -0.51 -17.15 3.75
N VAL A 47 -0.39 -16.94 2.43
CA VAL A 47 -1.53 -17.06 1.49
C VAL A 47 -2.09 -18.49 1.48
N GLY A 48 -1.23 -19.51 1.57
CA GLY A 48 -1.64 -20.92 1.65
C GLY A 48 -2.42 -21.29 2.92
N GLN A 49 -2.42 -20.44 3.95
CA GLN A 49 -3.20 -20.64 5.17
C GLN A 49 -4.63 -20.09 5.05
N LEU A 50 -4.93 -19.30 4.03
CA LEU A 50 -6.24 -18.66 3.87
C LEU A 50 -7.27 -19.69 3.37
N PRO A 51 -8.48 -19.70 3.95
CA PRO A 51 -9.61 -20.35 3.32
C PRO A 51 -9.83 -19.79 1.92
N GLN A 52 -10.24 -20.64 0.97
CA GLN A 52 -10.62 -20.14 -0.35
C GLN A 52 -11.89 -19.30 -0.27
N ALA A 53 -11.91 -18.15 -0.95
CA ALA A 53 -13.13 -17.36 -1.11
C ALA A 53 -14.15 -18.03 -2.04
N PHE A 54 -13.65 -18.70 -3.09
CA PHE A 54 -14.48 -19.42 -4.06
C PHE A 54 -13.83 -20.78 -4.39
N PRO A 55 -14.63 -21.81 -4.71
CA PRO A 55 -14.10 -23.11 -5.14
C PRO A 55 -13.16 -22.96 -6.33
N ASP A 56 -11.98 -23.58 -6.25
CA ASP A 56 -10.98 -23.63 -7.33
C ASP A 56 -10.46 -22.27 -7.84
N VAL A 57 -10.75 -21.17 -7.14
CA VAL A 57 -10.19 -19.84 -7.45
C VAL A 57 -9.05 -19.55 -6.49
N PRO A 58 -7.80 -19.38 -6.97
CA PRO A 58 -6.68 -19.06 -6.11
C PRO A 58 -6.72 -17.58 -5.67
N TRP A 59 -6.10 -17.31 -4.53
CA TRP A 59 -5.73 -15.96 -4.14
C TRP A 59 -4.53 -15.47 -4.97
N GLN A 60 -4.58 -14.22 -5.42
CA GLN A 60 -3.48 -13.53 -6.09
C GLN A 60 -3.05 -12.32 -5.28
N VAL A 61 -1.74 -12.10 -5.17
CA VAL A 61 -1.18 -10.89 -4.58
C VAL A 61 -1.40 -9.72 -5.52
N THR A 62 -2.15 -8.72 -5.06
CA THR A 62 -2.52 -7.53 -5.86
C THR A 62 -2.00 -6.22 -5.28
N GLY A 63 -1.36 -6.26 -4.10
CA GLY A 63 -0.69 -5.12 -3.51
C GLY A 63 0.15 -5.51 -2.29
N ASN A 64 1.10 -4.65 -1.94
CA ASN A 64 1.90 -4.78 -0.72
C ASN A 64 2.42 -3.41 -0.29
N GLY A 65 2.90 -3.34 0.94
CA GLY A 65 3.55 -2.15 1.49
C GLY A 65 3.91 -2.37 2.96
N SER A 66 4.25 -1.28 3.63
CA SER A 66 4.71 -1.32 5.02
C SER A 66 4.36 -0.05 5.79
N SER A 67 4.56 -0.08 7.10
CA SER A 67 4.69 1.11 7.94
C SER A 67 5.92 1.94 7.54
N ILE A 68 5.97 3.19 8.02
CA ILE A 68 7.03 4.17 7.71
C ILE A 68 8.43 3.72 8.15
N ASP A 69 8.52 2.84 9.13
CA ASP A 69 9.74 2.23 9.66
C ASP A 69 9.98 0.79 9.16
N CYS A 70 9.17 0.33 8.21
CA CYS A 70 9.25 -1.01 7.61
C CYS A 70 8.96 -2.18 8.56
N ALA A 71 8.53 -1.92 9.79
CA ALA A 71 8.32 -2.95 10.79
C ALA A 71 6.98 -3.70 10.57
N LEU A 72 5.88 -3.00 10.30
CA LEU A 72 4.59 -3.62 9.97
C LEU A 72 4.44 -3.72 8.46
N ASN A 73 4.57 -4.91 7.89
CA ASN A 73 4.37 -5.13 6.46
C ASN A 73 2.96 -5.67 6.19
N TRP A 74 2.42 -5.39 5.01
CA TRP A 74 1.13 -5.90 4.59
C TRP A 74 1.14 -6.41 3.16
N VAL A 75 0.29 -7.40 2.90
CA VAL A 75 0.02 -7.95 1.56
C VAL A 75 -1.47 -7.97 1.34
N ARG A 76 -1.91 -7.41 0.21
CA ARG A 76 -3.29 -7.49 -0.27
C ARG A 76 -3.41 -8.67 -1.22
N VAL A 77 -4.41 -9.51 -0.98
CA VAL A 77 -4.79 -10.57 -1.90
C VAL A 77 -6.26 -10.48 -2.29
N ASP A 78 -6.52 -10.77 -3.56
CA ASP A 78 -7.85 -10.91 -4.13
C ASP A 78 -7.97 -12.24 -4.86
N PRO A 79 -9.17 -12.81 -5.03
CA PRO A 79 -9.36 -13.96 -5.87
C PRO A 79 -8.96 -13.63 -7.32
N GLU A 80 -8.41 -14.60 -8.03
CA GLU A 80 -8.18 -14.46 -9.47
C GLU A 80 -9.46 -14.04 -10.21
N GLY A 81 -9.34 -13.05 -11.09
CA GLY A 81 -10.50 -12.48 -11.80
C GLY A 81 -11.39 -11.56 -10.95
N ALA A 82 -10.91 -11.11 -9.78
CA ALA A 82 -11.64 -10.21 -8.91
C ALA A 82 -12.12 -8.92 -9.60
N THR A 83 -13.26 -8.42 -9.11
CA THR A 83 -13.81 -7.10 -9.43
C THR A 83 -13.80 -6.23 -8.17
N GLY A 84 -14.21 -4.96 -8.27
CA GLY A 84 -14.17 -4.03 -7.14
C GLY A 84 -14.95 -4.49 -5.89
N SER A 85 -15.97 -5.33 -6.06
CA SER A 85 -16.80 -5.88 -4.98
C SER A 85 -16.38 -7.30 -4.54
N SER A 86 -15.26 -7.82 -5.04
CA SER A 86 -14.77 -9.14 -4.66
C SER A 86 -14.22 -9.13 -3.22
N PRO A 87 -14.27 -10.27 -2.52
CA PRO A 87 -13.66 -10.38 -1.19
C PRO A 87 -12.15 -10.11 -1.25
N THR A 88 -11.62 -9.37 -0.28
CA THR A 88 -10.19 -9.03 -0.18
C THR A 88 -9.67 -9.40 1.20
N HIS A 89 -8.46 -9.96 1.28
CA HIS A 89 -7.71 -10.03 2.54
C HIS A 89 -6.56 -9.02 2.53
N ILE A 90 -6.33 -8.41 3.69
CA ILE A 90 -5.07 -7.74 4.03
C ILE A 90 -4.36 -8.63 5.05
N LEU A 91 -3.23 -9.22 4.66
CA LEU A 91 -2.36 -10.01 5.50
C LEU A 91 -1.36 -9.08 6.18
N LEU A 92 -1.12 -9.29 7.47
CA LEU A 92 -0.24 -8.45 8.29
C LEU A 92 0.99 -9.26 8.71
N PHE A 93 2.15 -8.62 8.64
CA PHE A 93 3.44 -9.23 8.96
C PHE A 93 4.21 -8.32 9.92
N ASP A 94 4.67 -8.91 11.03
CA ASP A 94 5.70 -8.29 11.86
C ASP A 94 7.06 -8.59 11.23
N HIS A 95 7.65 -7.57 10.63
CA HIS A 95 8.75 -7.68 9.68
C HIS A 95 8.37 -8.69 8.59
N ALA A 96 9.00 -9.87 8.57
CA ALA A 96 8.68 -10.96 7.63
C ALA A 96 7.84 -12.10 8.26
N LYS A 97 7.44 -11.98 9.52
CA LYS A 97 6.68 -13.00 10.24
C LYS A 97 5.18 -12.76 10.07
N TYR A 98 4.48 -13.71 9.48
CA TYR A 98 3.02 -13.64 9.34
C TYR A 98 2.34 -13.58 10.72
N GLY A 99 1.48 -12.58 10.89
CA GLY A 99 0.75 -12.34 12.14
C GLY A 99 -0.75 -12.57 12.04
N GLY A 100 -1.30 -12.68 10.83
CA GLY A 100 -2.73 -12.90 10.59
C GLY A 100 -3.29 -11.95 9.55
N THR A 101 -4.60 -11.84 9.50
CA THR A 101 -5.33 -10.94 8.60
C THR A 101 -5.95 -9.77 9.37
N ALA A 102 -6.17 -8.64 8.68
CA ALA A 102 -6.85 -7.48 9.27
C ALA A 102 -8.25 -7.85 9.80
N THR A 103 -8.99 -8.66 9.05
CA THR A 103 -10.27 -9.25 9.45
C THR A 103 -10.22 -10.77 9.31
N GLU A 104 -10.94 -11.50 10.17
CA GLU A 104 -10.98 -12.97 10.13
C GLU A 104 -11.48 -13.50 8.77
N LYS A 105 -12.50 -12.85 8.21
CA LYS A 105 -13.06 -13.15 6.89
C LYS A 105 -12.66 -12.08 5.88
N PRO A 106 -12.56 -12.42 4.59
CA PRO A 106 -12.21 -11.45 3.57
C PRO A 106 -13.36 -10.47 3.33
N THR A 107 -13.04 -9.20 3.21
CA THR A 107 -14.02 -8.11 3.14
C THR A 107 -13.84 -7.34 1.84
N ALA A 108 -14.91 -7.18 1.07
CA ALA A 108 -14.89 -6.37 -0.14
C ALA A 108 -14.58 -4.90 0.15
N PHE A 109 -14.10 -4.17 -0.86
CA PHE A 109 -13.79 -2.73 -0.76
C PHE A 109 -12.80 -2.37 0.37
N THR A 110 -11.85 -3.28 0.63
CA THR A 110 -10.80 -3.09 1.64
C THR A 110 -9.50 -2.65 0.97
N SER A 111 -8.86 -1.60 1.51
CA SER A 111 -7.58 -1.09 1.02
C SER A 111 -6.74 -0.51 2.16
N VAL A 112 -5.42 -0.63 2.08
CA VAL A 112 -4.52 0.12 2.96
C VAL A 112 -4.32 1.53 2.40
N VAL A 113 -4.51 2.56 3.23
CA VAL A 113 -4.46 3.97 2.82
C VAL A 113 -3.18 4.69 3.24
N GLY A 114 -2.36 4.08 4.11
CA GLY A 114 -1.05 4.61 4.46
C GLY A 114 -0.56 4.19 5.83
N SER A 115 0.45 4.90 6.30
CA SER A 115 1.09 4.74 7.60
C SER A 115 1.49 6.12 8.12
N GLU A 116 0.95 6.52 9.26
CA GLU A 116 1.26 7.82 9.89
C GLU A 116 2.24 7.69 11.05
N ALA A 117 2.60 6.47 11.47
CA ALA A 117 3.49 6.19 12.60
C ALA A 117 4.31 4.91 12.41
N PRO A 118 5.48 4.78 13.07
CA PRO A 118 6.25 3.53 13.12
C PRO A 118 5.40 2.35 13.59
N GLY A 119 5.57 1.19 12.96
CA GLY A 119 4.84 -0.04 13.28
C GLY A 119 3.33 0.03 13.07
N GLN A 120 2.80 1.05 12.39
CA GLN A 120 1.36 1.24 12.19
C GLN A 120 1.00 1.37 10.70
N ILE A 121 -0.17 0.85 10.34
CA ILE A 121 -0.82 1.14 9.06
C ILE A 121 -2.29 1.48 9.29
N THR A 122 -2.91 2.17 8.33
CA THR A 122 -4.34 2.44 8.32
C THR A 122 -5.01 1.66 7.20
N VAL A 123 -5.98 0.82 7.56
CA VAL A 123 -6.82 0.07 6.61
C VAL A 123 -8.18 0.77 6.51
N SER A 124 -8.56 1.14 5.29
CA SER A 124 -9.89 1.65 4.99
C SER A 124 -10.80 0.50 4.60
N PHE A 125 -11.93 0.42 5.29
CA PHE A 125 -13.02 -0.51 5.04
C PHE A 125 -14.22 0.27 4.49
N ARG A 126 -14.91 -0.30 3.51
CA ARG A 126 -16.17 0.23 2.99
C ARG A 126 -17.22 -0.87 2.88
N TRP A 127 -18.48 -0.50 3.03
CA TRP A 127 -19.61 -1.43 2.96
C TRP A 127 -20.84 -0.77 2.35
N LEU A 128 -21.71 -1.59 1.78
CA LEU A 128 -22.98 -1.17 1.20
C LEU A 128 -23.99 -0.86 2.32
N ASN A 129 -24.51 0.36 2.33
CA ASN A 129 -25.70 0.72 3.08
C ASN A 129 -26.97 0.38 2.28
N PRO A 130 -28.16 0.32 2.91
CA PRO A 130 -29.42 0.17 2.19
C PRO A 130 -29.59 1.22 1.09
N GLY A 131 -29.73 0.76 -0.16
CA GLY A 131 -29.88 1.62 -1.34
C GLY A 131 -28.60 1.94 -2.10
N ASP A 132 -27.42 1.54 -1.60
CA ASP A 132 -26.17 1.71 -2.34
C ASP A 132 -26.14 0.83 -3.60
N PRO A 133 -25.62 1.33 -4.73
CA PRO A 133 -25.28 0.49 -5.87
C PRO A 133 -24.19 -0.52 -5.49
N ASN A 134 -24.26 -1.73 -6.03
CA ASN A 134 -23.36 -2.85 -5.67
C ASN A 134 -21.86 -2.50 -5.73
N ALA A 135 -21.44 -1.58 -6.61
CA ALA A 135 -20.04 -1.19 -6.77
C ALA A 135 -19.70 0.20 -6.17
N ASN A 136 -20.62 0.82 -5.42
CA ASN A 136 -20.42 2.17 -4.88
C ASN A 136 -20.88 2.29 -3.41
N PRO A 137 -20.17 1.66 -2.46
CA PRO A 137 -20.51 1.73 -1.04
C PRO A 137 -20.31 3.14 -0.47
N THR A 138 -21.28 3.60 0.33
CA THR A 138 -21.21 4.87 1.06
C THR A 138 -20.76 4.71 2.50
N GLY A 139 -20.94 3.52 3.09
CA GLY A 139 -20.39 3.16 4.39
C GLY A 139 -18.87 3.09 4.34
N ARG A 140 -18.20 3.65 5.34
CA ARG A 140 -16.74 3.63 5.45
C ARG A 140 -16.24 3.80 6.88
N ALA A 141 -15.09 3.21 7.16
CA ALA A 141 -14.31 3.50 8.35
C ALA A 141 -12.83 3.24 8.07
N ASP A 142 -11.96 4.01 8.72
CA ASP A 142 -10.54 3.78 8.73
C ASP A 142 -10.15 3.20 10.08
N VAL A 143 -9.37 2.12 10.06
CA VAL A 143 -8.95 1.38 11.26
C VAL A 143 -7.43 1.28 11.24
N ARG A 144 -6.80 1.75 12.31
CA ARG A 144 -5.35 1.58 12.49
C ARG A 144 -5.03 0.20 13.05
N TYR A 145 -3.98 -0.39 12.50
CA TYR A 145 -3.36 -1.62 12.98
C TYR A 145 -1.95 -1.31 13.42
N GLU A 146 -1.51 -1.92 14.52
CA GLU A 146 -0.17 -1.72 15.05
C GLU A 146 0.54 -3.03 15.38
N LEU A 147 1.86 -2.98 15.42
CA LEU A 147 2.69 -3.99 16.05
C LEU A 147 2.58 -3.95 17.56
N SER A 148 2.70 -5.12 18.17
CA SER A 148 2.87 -5.29 19.60
C SER A 148 4.07 -6.18 19.90
N PRO A 149 4.88 -5.89 20.92
CA PRO A 149 6.09 -6.69 21.17
C PRO A 149 5.82 -8.14 21.59
N GLN A 150 4.60 -8.44 22.09
CA GLN A 150 4.22 -9.77 22.59
C GLN A 150 3.00 -10.39 21.89
N ALA A 151 2.45 -9.71 20.88
CA ALA A 151 1.24 -10.16 20.19
C ALA A 151 1.37 -9.94 18.68
N PRO A 152 0.65 -10.72 17.86
CA PRO A 152 0.54 -10.42 16.44
C PRO A 152 0.02 -8.98 16.20
N PRO A 153 0.24 -8.41 15.00
CA PRO A 153 -0.31 -7.13 14.64
C PRO A 153 -1.83 -7.13 14.84
N HIS A 154 -2.38 -6.07 15.42
CA HIS A 154 -3.79 -6.01 15.81
C HIS A 154 -4.37 -4.62 15.60
N ALA A 155 -5.69 -4.54 15.47
CA ALA A 155 -6.40 -3.27 15.37
C ALA A 155 -6.39 -2.53 16.70
N ILE A 156 -6.11 -1.23 16.67
CA ILE A 156 -6.21 -0.34 17.84
C ILE A 156 -7.42 0.58 17.80
N ASP A 157 -8.05 0.67 16.63
CA ASP A 157 -9.35 1.31 16.49
C ASP A 157 -10.43 0.21 16.37
N PRO A 158 -11.69 0.47 16.76
CA PRO A 158 -12.75 -0.51 16.61
C PRO A 158 -12.96 -0.88 15.13
N ILE A 159 -12.97 -2.18 14.83
CA ILE A 159 -13.38 -2.67 13.51
C ILE A 159 -14.91 -2.56 13.42
N PRO A 160 -15.47 -1.94 12.36
CA PRO A 160 -16.92 -1.83 12.20
C PRO A 160 -17.59 -3.21 12.15
N GLU A 161 -18.76 -3.33 12.79
CA GLU A 161 -19.51 -4.59 12.81
C GLU A 161 -19.84 -5.09 11.40
N GLN A 162 -20.04 -4.17 10.45
CA GLN A 162 -20.41 -4.45 9.06
C GLN A 162 -19.34 -5.24 8.29
N VAL A 163 -18.10 -5.32 8.79
CA VAL A 163 -16.96 -5.96 8.10
C VAL A 163 -16.33 -7.12 8.88
N ILE A 164 -16.97 -7.58 9.95
CA ILE A 164 -16.50 -8.71 10.78
C ILE A 164 -17.41 -9.95 10.67
N HIS A 165 -18.25 -10.04 9.63
CA HIS A 165 -19.26 -11.09 9.45
C HIS A 165 -18.80 -12.30 8.65
#